data_AF-A0A2E9ZHC8-F1
#
_entry.id   AF-A0A2E9ZHC8-F1
#
_cell.length_a   1.000
_cell.length_b   1.000
_cell.length_c   1.000
_cell.angle_alpha   90.00
_cell.angle_beta   90.00
_cell.angle_gamma   90.00
#
_symmetry.space_group_name_H-M   'P 1'
#
loop_
_entity.id
_entity.type
_entity.pdbx_description
1 polymer ?
#
loop_
_entity_poly.entity_id
_entity_poly.type
_entity_poly.pdbx_seq_one_letter_code
_entity_poly.pdbx_strand_id
1 'polypeptide(L)'
;MSRIISLVGVAVVIAGIITPNIALSQAHDADGHNHPNVAVDCTNLATPPWNGLAEMDRLQMATLQQQISPLNTPEAAKAAGFMPVLGDIPGMGVHWVHAARMADPVDINAPDNLLFASIDGKDQLVGAAFTFYDVPDTDEPIPFDSALAKWHDHPQFAPEGQTLHMLHIWFVPSSNGPFAGLNFWLPFRTAGIAVPSSCWMADEADAERIQIVSFALVPPQRFGRGAVQQAAAPRPDRTQMIAALDAAARDVDHDAWVAAADVFIADLTEFERDTVAGMLGILNLNQMSSAERDAAGIAQPSSGRDRN
;
A
#
# COMPACT_ATOMS: atom_id res chain seq x y z
N MET A 1 23.09 48.38 13.39
CA MET A 1 22.20 47.78 14.40
C MET A 1 21.50 46.59 13.75
N SER A 2 22.02 45.38 13.97
CA SER A 2 21.45 44.13 13.46
C SER A 2 20.18 43.77 14.21
N ARG A 3 19.13 43.37 13.50
CA ARG A 3 17.99 42.64 14.07
C ARG A 3 18.00 41.22 13.50
N ILE A 4 18.39 40.29 14.36
CA ILE A 4 18.29 38.85 14.14
C ILE A 4 16.82 38.47 14.40
N ILE A 5 16.10 38.03 13.37
CA ILE A 5 14.78 37.43 13.54
C ILE A 5 15.00 35.93 13.72
N SER A 6 14.76 35.48 14.95
CA SER A 6 14.84 34.09 15.36
C SER A 6 13.63 33.34 14.83
N LEU A 7 13.83 32.41 13.89
CA LEU A 7 12.81 31.45 13.46
C LEU A 7 12.82 30.28 14.45
N VAL A 8 11.88 30.30 15.38
CA VAL A 8 11.58 29.16 16.26
C VAL A 8 10.78 28.15 15.43
N GLY A 9 11.46 27.13 14.91
CA GLY A 9 10.81 25.95 14.33
C GLY A 9 10.16 25.12 15.43
N VAL A 10 8.83 25.02 15.39
CA VAL A 10 8.06 24.15 16.29
C VAL A 10 8.24 22.71 15.81
N ALA A 11 8.99 21.91 16.56
CA ALA A 11 9.09 20.48 16.34
C ALA A 11 7.89 19.79 17.02
N VAL A 12 6.95 19.28 16.22
CA VAL A 12 5.89 18.41 16.71
C VAL A 12 6.46 17.00 16.83
N VAL A 13 6.57 16.50 18.06
CA VAL A 13 6.96 15.13 18.39
C VAL A 13 5.69 14.32 18.61
N ILE A 14 5.36 13.41 17.68
CA ILE A 14 4.33 12.39 17.91
C ILE A 14 5.05 11.08 18.21
N ALA A 15 5.09 10.73 19.49
CA ALA A 15 5.46 9.40 19.97
C ALA A 15 4.17 8.68 20.35
N GLY A 16 3.59 7.93 19.41
CA GLY A 16 2.44 7.05 19.67
C GLY A 16 2.92 5.62 19.90
N ILE A 17 2.86 5.16 21.14
CA ILE A 17 3.01 3.73 21.47
C ILE A 17 1.63 3.10 21.19
N ILE A 18 1.47 2.48 20.02
CA ILE A 18 0.25 1.73 19.71
C ILE A 18 0.30 0.42 20.51
N THR A 19 -0.53 0.31 21.54
CA THR A 19 -0.83 -0.98 22.19
C THR A 19 -2.07 -1.56 21.50
N PRO A 20 -1.98 -2.72 20.84
CA PRO A 20 -3.14 -3.35 20.23
C PRO A 20 -3.99 -4.04 21.30
N ASN A 21 -5.15 -3.47 21.63
CA ASN A 21 -6.25 -4.22 22.22
C ASN A 21 -7.10 -4.74 21.07
N ILE A 22 -6.74 -5.91 20.53
CA ILE A 22 -7.52 -6.57 19.49
C ILE A 22 -8.40 -7.62 20.15
N ALA A 23 -9.70 -7.34 20.26
CA ALA A 23 -10.70 -8.39 20.34
C ALA A 23 -10.97 -8.86 18.90
N LEU A 24 -10.46 -10.03 18.53
CA LEU A 24 -10.81 -10.69 17.27
C LEU A 24 -12.28 -11.12 17.38
N SER A 25 -13.20 -10.43 16.71
CA SER A 25 -14.49 -11.01 16.35
C SER A 25 -14.35 -11.63 14.97
N GLN A 26 -14.46 -12.96 14.90
CA GLN A 26 -14.72 -13.66 13.65
C GLN A 26 -16.06 -13.17 13.09
N ALA A 27 -16.03 -12.47 11.95
CA ALA A 27 -17.20 -12.24 11.13
C ALA A 27 -17.02 -13.03 9.85
N HIS A 28 -17.59 -14.24 9.83
CA HIS A 28 -18.00 -14.89 8.59
C HIS A 28 -19.37 -14.33 8.20
N ASP A 29 -19.58 -14.20 6.89
CA ASP A 29 -20.80 -13.80 6.18
C ASP A 29 -21.16 -12.29 6.21
N ALA A 30 -20.73 -11.58 5.16
CA ALA A 30 -21.45 -10.42 4.64
C ALA A 30 -21.33 -10.38 3.10
N ASP A 31 -22.47 -10.42 2.44
CA ASP A 31 -22.67 -10.27 1.00
C ASP A 31 -21.84 -9.12 0.40
N GLY A 32 -21.12 -9.42 -0.69
CA GLY A 32 -20.77 -8.48 -1.77
C GLY A 32 -20.47 -7.02 -1.38
N HIS A 33 -19.46 -6.78 -0.55
CA HIS A 33 -18.93 -5.43 -0.32
C HIS A 33 -17.63 -5.25 -1.10
N ASN A 34 -17.61 -4.27 -2.01
CA ASN A 34 -16.43 -3.96 -2.83
C ASN A 34 -15.34 -3.41 -1.92
N HIS A 35 -14.26 -4.17 -1.77
CA HIS A 35 -13.05 -3.73 -1.11
C HIS A 35 -12.12 -3.00 -2.11
N PRO A 36 -11.26 -2.08 -1.65
CA PRO A 36 -10.24 -1.39 -2.47
C PRO A 36 -9.22 -2.32 -3.15
N ASN A 37 -9.18 -3.60 -2.72
CA ASN A 37 -8.30 -4.64 -3.24
C ASN A 37 -9.11 -5.77 -3.93
N VAL A 38 -10.22 -5.43 -4.61
CA VAL A 38 -10.99 -6.39 -5.41
C VAL A 38 -10.17 -6.88 -6.60
N ALA A 39 -10.32 -8.16 -6.95
CA ALA A 39 -9.67 -8.73 -8.11
C ALA A 39 -10.09 -7.98 -9.39
N VAL A 40 -9.11 -7.57 -10.18
CA VAL A 40 -9.35 -6.95 -11.50
C VAL A 40 -9.25 -7.99 -12.60
N ASP A 41 -9.70 -7.64 -13.81
CA ASP A 41 -9.45 -8.46 -14.98
C ASP A 41 -7.93 -8.67 -15.18
N CYS A 42 -7.52 -9.92 -14.99
CA CYS A 42 -6.12 -10.31 -14.98
C CYS A 42 -5.43 -10.10 -16.34
N THR A 43 -6.19 -10.03 -17.43
CA THR A 43 -5.68 -9.95 -18.80
C THR A 43 -5.38 -8.53 -19.24
N ASN A 44 -6.08 -7.54 -18.67
CA ASN A 44 -6.03 -6.17 -19.16
C ASN A 44 -5.89 -5.09 -18.07
N LEU A 45 -5.95 -5.44 -16.78
CA LEU A 45 -5.84 -4.48 -15.67
C LEU A 45 -4.74 -4.83 -14.65
N ALA A 46 -4.19 -6.04 -14.64
CA ALA A 46 -3.12 -6.40 -13.69
C ALA A 46 -1.72 -5.86 -14.05
N THR A 47 -1.49 -5.50 -15.31
CA THR A 47 -0.17 -5.11 -15.84
C THR A 47 -0.29 -3.94 -16.83
N PRO A 48 0.64 -2.96 -16.83
CA PRO A 48 0.73 -1.95 -17.88
C PRO A 48 0.77 -2.59 -19.29
N PRO A 49 0.13 -2.02 -20.31
CA PRO A 49 -0.41 -0.66 -20.36
C PRO A 49 -1.86 -0.51 -19.85
N TRP A 50 -2.38 -1.48 -19.10
CA TRP A 50 -3.75 -1.45 -18.53
C TRP A 50 -4.84 -1.20 -19.57
N ASN A 51 -4.86 -2.01 -20.62
CA ASN A 51 -5.82 -1.89 -21.74
C ASN A 51 -7.29 -1.93 -21.33
N GLY A 52 -7.62 -2.41 -20.11
CA GLY A 52 -8.97 -2.38 -19.57
C GLY A 52 -9.43 -1.01 -19.05
N LEU A 53 -8.53 -0.05 -18.85
CA LEU A 53 -8.88 1.32 -18.47
C LEU A 53 -9.46 2.12 -19.65
N ALA A 54 -10.14 3.23 -19.37
CA ALA A 54 -10.47 4.21 -20.38
C ALA A 54 -9.19 4.81 -21.00
N GLU A 55 -9.27 5.26 -22.26
CA GLU A 55 -8.11 5.86 -22.94
C GLU A 55 -7.61 7.11 -22.21
N MET A 56 -8.52 7.93 -21.71
CA MET A 56 -8.18 9.15 -20.96
C MET A 56 -7.41 8.82 -19.68
N ASP A 57 -7.86 7.84 -18.90
CA ASP A 57 -7.14 7.40 -17.69
C ASP A 57 -5.72 6.92 -18.01
N ARG A 58 -5.56 6.10 -19.06
CA ARG A 58 -4.23 5.64 -19.49
C ARG A 58 -3.32 6.82 -19.90
N LEU A 59 -3.85 7.79 -20.64
CA LEU A 59 -3.09 8.97 -21.06
C LEU A 59 -2.69 9.85 -19.89
N GLN A 60 -3.58 9.98 -18.90
CA GLN A 60 -3.33 10.75 -17.69
C GLN A 60 -2.27 10.08 -16.81
N MET A 61 -2.35 8.75 -16.61
CA MET A 61 -1.30 7.98 -15.93
C MET A 61 0.05 8.08 -16.64
N ALA A 62 0.07 7.95 -17.97
CA ALA A 62 1.31 8.07 -18.75
C ALA A 62 1.92 9.48 -18.65
N THR A 63 1.06 10.51 -18.67
CA THR A 63 1.45 11.92 -18.52
C THR A 63 2.04 12.16 -17.14
N LEU A 64 1.38 11.67 -16.08
CA LEU A 64 1.86 11.74 -14.70
C LEU A 64 3.24 11.06 -14.58
N GLN A 65 3.38 9.83 -15.07
CA GLN A 65 4.65 9.09 -15.03
C GLN A 65 5.77 9.85 -15.76
N GLN A 66 5.47 10.48 -16.90
CA GLN A 66 6.43 11.31 -17.62
C GLN A 66 6.83 12.55 -16.82
N GLN A 67 5.87 13.26 -16.22
CA GLN A 67 6.10 14.50 -15.45
C GLN A 67 6.99 14.24 -14.23
N ILE A 68 6.80 13.11 -13.53
CA ILE A 68 7.57 12.76 -12.33
C ILE A 68 8.82 11.92 -12.63
N SER A 69 9.09 11.60 -13.90
CA SER A 69 10.31 10.86 -14.28
C SER A 69 11.62 11.51 -13.81
N PRO A 70 11.76 12.85 -13.69
CA PRO A 70 12.96 13.45 -13.09
C PRO A 70 13.11 13.18 -11.58
N LEU A 71 12.06 12.68 -10.92
CA LEU A 71 11.99 12.37 -9.49
C LEU A 71 12.15 10.87 -9.22
N ASN A 72 12.63 10.08 -10.19
CA ASN A 72 12.65 8.62 -10.14
C ASN A 72 13.72 7.99 -9.23
N THR A 73 14.47 8.80 -8.48
CA THR A 73 15.40 8.33 -7.45
C THR A 73 15.10 8.99 -6.10
N PRO A 74 15.38 8.31 -4.97
CA PRO A 74 15.30 8.92 -3.64
C PRO A 74 16.06 10.25 -3.52
N GLU A 75 17.23 10.37 -4.15
CA GLU A 75 18.03 11.60 -4.12
C GLU A 75 17.35 12.75 -4.86
N ALA A 76 16.77 12.49 -6.04
CA ALA A 76 16.05 13.49 -6.82
C ALA A 76 14.75 13.90 -6.13
N ALA A 77 13.99 12.94 -5.60
CA ALA A 77 12.80 13.19 -4.80
C ALA A 77 13.13 14.07 -3.58
N LYS A 78 14.21 13.76 -2.85
CA LYS A 78 14.69 14.56 -1.72
C LYS A 78 15.07 15.97 -2.12
N ALA A 79 15.80 16.13 -3.23
CA ALA A 79 16.18 17.43 -3.75
C ALA A 79 14.97 18.28 -4.16
N ALA A 80 13.88 17.63 -4.57
CA ALA A 80 12.60 18.26 -4.90
C ALA A 80 11.69 18.50 -3.68
N GLY A 81 12.13 18.17 -2.45
CA GLY A 81 11.41 18.44 -1.21
C GLY A 81 10.56 17.28 -0.66
N PHE A 82 10.59 16.11 -1.29
CA PHE A 82 9.92 14.91 -0.78
C PHE A 82 10.77 14.25 0.32
N MET A 83 10.13 13.80 1.40
CA MET A 83 10.81 13.17 2.53
C MET A 83 10.17 11.82 2.87
N PRO A 84 10.94 10.76 3.18
CA PRO A 84 10.37 9.46 3.49
C PRO A 84 9.63 9.50 4.83
N VAL A 85 8.43 8.91 4.86
CA VAL A 85 7.56 8.80 6.03
C VAL A 85 7.15 7.34 6.19
N LEU A 86 6.87 6.92 7.44
CA LEU A 86 6.36 5.59 7.82
C LEU A 86 7.26 4.37 7.58
N GLY A 87 8.34 4.48 6.80
CA GLY A 87 9.22 3.35 6.48
C GLY A 87 8.69 2.53 5.30
N ASP A 88 9.19 1.31 5.12
CA ASP A 88 8.78 0.41 4.03
C ASP A 88 7.55 -0.40 4.46
N ILE A 89 6.38 -0.05 3.93
CA ILE A 89 5.13 -0.72 4.31
C ILE A 89 4.87 -1.86 3.31
N PRO A 90 4.66 -3.11 3.77
CA PRO A 90 4.32 -4.23 2.89
C PRO A 90 3.17 -3.90 1.95
N GLY A 91 3.38 -4.13 0.66
CA GLY A 91 2.39 -3.83 -0.38
C GLY A 91 2.24 -2.36 -0.75
N MET A 92 2.96 -1.43 -0.13
CA MET A 92 2.95 -0.01 -0.52
C MET A 92 4.34 0.59 -0.82
N GLY A 93 5.40 0.01 -0.25
CA GLY A 93 6.74 0.58 -0.30
C GLY A 93 6.92 1.72 0.69
N VAL A 94 7.90 2.59 0.42
CA VAL A 94 8.19 3.79 1.19
C VAL A 94 7.47 4.99 0.58
N HIS A 95 6.63 5.64 1.37
CA HIS A 95 6.00 6.92 1.01
C HIS A 95 6.98 8.07 1.20
N TRP A 96 7.28 8.76 0.12
CA TRP A 96 8.02 10.01 0.11
C TRP A 96 7.04 11.15 -0.05
N VAL A 97 6.88 11.98 0.99
CA VAL A 97 5.81 12.99 1.11
C VAL A 97 6.36 14.40 0.94
N HIS A 98 5.66 15.23 0.17
CA HIS A 98 5.91 16.66 0.05
C HIS A 98 4.73 17.45 0.62
N ALA A 99 4.74 17.71 1.93
CA ALA A 99 3.60 18.31 2.64
C ALA A 99 3.06 19.61 2.04
N ALA A 100 3.93 20.46 1.45
CA ALA A 100 3.49 21.71 0.81
C ALA A 100 2.78 21.53 -0.55
N ARG A 101 2.68 20.28 -1.06
CA ARG A 101 1.91 19.92 -2.26
C ARG A 101 0.58 19.26 -1.91
N MET A 102 0.32 18.94 -0.64
CA MET A 102 -1.00 18.49 -0.19
C MET A 102 -1.95 19.66 -0.35
N ALA A 103 -2.63 19.70 -1.49
CA ALA A 103 -3.45 20.79 -1.95
C ALA A 103 -4.92 20.38 -1.94
N ASP A 104 -5.78 21.36 -1.70
CA ASP A 104 -7.22 21.27 -1.87
C ASP A 104 -7.65 22.49 -2.70
N PRO A 105 -8.11 22.31 -3.96
CA PRO A 105 -8.36 21.03 -4.64
C PRO A 105 -7.07 20.29 -5.03
N VAL A 106 -7.18 18.99 -5.29
CA VAL A 106 -6.04 18.14 -5.68
C VAL A 106 -5.50 18.54 -7.07
N ASP A 107 -4.19 18.79 -7.18
CA ASP A 107 -3.53 18.90 -8.48
C ASP A 107 -3.05 17.53 -8.95
N ILE A 108 -3.81 16.90 -9.86
CA ILE A 108 -3.45 15.59 -10.42
C ILE A 108 -2.11 15.58 -11.18
N ASN A 109 -1.58 16.72 -11.59
CA ASN A 109 -0.28 16.78 -12.26
C ASN A 109 0.89 16.91 -11.27
N ALA A 110 0.60 17.06 -9.98
CA ALA A 110 1.60 17.30 -8.95
C ALA A 110 1.34 16.45 -7.71
N PRO A 111 1.67 15.13 -7.74
CA PRO A 111 1.46 14.27 -6.59
C PRO A 111 2.26 14.77 -5.40
N ASP A 112 1.66 14.66 -4.21
CA ASP A 112 2.26 14.97 -2.92
C ASP A 112 2.92 13.74 -2.28
N ASN A 113 2.69 12.55 -2.84
CA ASN A 113 3.35 11.30 -2.45
C ASN A 113 4.04 10.62 -3.66
N LEU A 114 5.29 10.21 -3.48
CA LEU A 114 6.01 9.29 -4.37
C LEU A 114 6.22 7.95 -3.64
N LEU A 115 6.00 6.84 -4.33
CA LEU A 115 6.12 5.50 -3.75
C LEU A 115 7.38 4.82 -4.27
N PHE A 116 8.30 4.49 -3.37
CA PHE A 116 9.54 3.78 -3.71
C PHE A 116 9.57 2.39 -3.12
N ALA A 117 10.08 1.42 -3.88
CA ALA A 117 10.37 0.09 -3.36
C ALA A 117 11.77 -0.36 -3.80
N SER A 118 12.45 -1.12 -2.94
CA SER A 118 13.72 -1.74 -3.31
C SER A 118 13.44 -3.00 -4.12
N ILE A 119 13.76 -2.97 -5.40
CA ILE A 119 13.57 -4.08 -6.34
C ILE A 119 14.94 -4.35 -6.98
N ASP A 120 15.39 -5.61 -6.90
CA ASP A 120 16.73 -6.02 -7.34
C ASP A 120 17.87 -5.21 -6.69
N GLY A 121 17.69 -4.84 -5.41
CA GLY A 121 18.64 -4.05 -4.64
C GLY A 121 18.76 -2.58 -5.06
N LYS A 122 17.81 -2.08 -5.84
CA LYS A 122 17.73 -0.67 -6.27
C LYS A 122 16.39 -0.09 -5.89
N ASP A 123 16.41 1.13 -5.34
CA ASP A 123 15.18 1.87 -5.12
C ASP A 123 14.60 2.32 -6.45
N GLN A 124 13.36 1.92 -6.70
CA GLN A 124 12.63 2.23 -7.93
C GLN A 124 11.35 3.00 -7.56
N LEU A 125 11.04 4.03 -8.33
CA LEU A 125 9.75 4.71 -8.26
C LEU A 125 8.67 3.76 -8.83
N VAL A 126 7.83 3.23 -7.96
CA VAL A 126 6.82 2.22 -8.30
C VAL A 126 5.41 2.78 -8.41
N GLY A 127 5.18 3.98 -7.89
CA GLY A 127 3.87 4.62 -7.88
C GLY A 127 3.91 6.06 -7.38
N ALA A 128 2.74 6.66 -7.32
CA ALA A 128 2.48 7.95 -6.70
C ALA A 128 1.18 7.88 -5.90
N ALA A 129 0.95 8.85 -5.04
CA ALA A 129 -0.37 9.04 -4.45
C ALA A 129 -0.72 10.53 -4.34
N PHE A 130 -2.02 10.77 -4.25
CA PHE A 130 -2.60 12.09 -4.01
C PHE A 130 -3.26 12.09 -2.65
N THR A 131 -3.10 13.17 -1.88
CA THR A 131 -3.80 13.33 -0.62
C THR A 131 -4.30 14.74 -0.36
N PHE A 132 -5.42 14.83 0.34
CA PHE A 132 -5.99 16.08 0.86
C PHE A 132 -6.76 15.80 2.15
N TYR A 133 -7.01 16.84 2.93
CA TYR A 133 -7.84 16.75 4.12
C TYR A 133 -9.24 17.28 3.81
N ASP A 134 -10.26 16.53 4.17
CA ASP A 134 -11.65 16.99 4.14
C ASP A 134 -12.48 16.20 5.15
N VAL A 135 -13.76 16.50 5.27
CA VAL A 135 -14.72 15.67 6.01
C VAL A 135 -14.85 14.27 5.37
N PRO A 136 -15.25 13.25 6.15
CA PRO A 136 -15.75 11.99 5.60
C PRO A 136 -16.82 12.21 4.53
N ASP A 137 -16.89 11.31 3.56
CA ASP A 137 -17.82 11.38 2.41
C ASP A 137 -17.69 12.70 1.61
N THR A 138 -16.46 13.04 1.26
CA THR A 138 -16.13 14.20 0.43
C THR A 138 -16.81 14.17 -0.94
N ASP A 139 -17.19 15.35 -1.43
CA ASP A 139 -17.70 15.58 -2.78
C ASP A 139 -16.58 15.90 -3.80
N GLU A 140 -15.31 15.83 -3.38
CA GLU A 140 -14.16 16.10 -4.26
C GLU A 140 -14.16 15.11 -5.44
N PRO A 141 -14.12 15.60 -6.70
CA PRO A 141 -14.18 14.74 -7.85
C PRO A 141 -12.95 13.84 -7.95
N ILE A 142 -13.20 12.54 -8.17
CA ILE A 142 -12.15 11.62 -8.60
C ILE A 142 -11.66 12.08 -9.97
N PRO A 143 -10.34 12.26 -10.16
CA PRO A 143 -9.84 12.90 -11.37
C PRO A 143 -9.60 11.90 -12.53
N PHE A 144 -10.13 10.69 -12.41
CA PHE A 144 -10.11 9.59 -13.38
C PHE A 144 -11.53 9.11 -13.67
N ASP A 145 -11.78 8.62 -14.88
CA ASP A 145 -13.08 8.08 -15.29
C ASP A 145 -13.33 6.69 -14.68
N SER A 146 -12.27 5.96 -14.35
CA SER A 146 -12.35 4.60 -13.80
C SER A 146 -13.01 4.54 -12.43
N ALA A 147 -14.04 3.69 -12.30
CA ALA A 147 -14.65 3.35 -11.02
C ALA A 147 -13.71 2.63 -10.04
N LEU A 148 -12.52 2.23 -10.50
CA LEU A 148 -11.46 1.66 -9.66
C LEU A 148 -10.63 2.74 -8.94
N ALA A 149 -10.63 3.98 -9.44
CA ALA A 149 -9.83 5.08 -8.89
C ALA A 149 -10.49 5.72 -7.66
N LYS A 150 -10.73 4.94 -6.60
CA LYS A 150 -11.45 5.41 -5.41
C LYS A 150 -10.50 5.99 -4.37
N TRP A 151 -10.93 7.08 -3.74
CA TRP A 151 -10.32 7.58 -2.51
C TRP A 151 -10.55 6.60 -1.36
N HIS A 152 -9.57 6.50 -0.46
CA HIS A 152 -9.71 5.83 0.83
C HIS A 152 -9.20 6.71 1.96
N ASP A 153 -9.50 6.32 3.20
CA ASP A 153 -9.41 7.20 4.35
C ASP A 153 -8.36 6.80 5.39
N HIS A 154 -7.52 7.79 5.75
CA HIS A 154 -6.55 7.73 6.84
C HIS A 154 -6.89 8.75 7.95
N PRO A 155 -7.89 8.47 8.78
CA PRO A 155 -8.28 9.33 9.91
C PRO A 155 -7.15 9.64 10.90
N GLN A 156 -6.22 8.70 11.08
CA GLN A 156 -5.13 8.80 12.05
C GLN A 156 -4.14 9.91 11.70
N PHE A 157 -4.18 10.41 10.46
CA PHE A 157 -3.32 11.48 9.97
C PHE A 157 -4.05 12.83 9.86
N ALA A 158 -5.35 12.88 10.15
CA ALA A 158 -6.18 14.07 9.94
C ALA A 158 -6.45 14.88 11.22
N PRO A 159 -6.78 16.18 11.09
CA PRO A 159 -7.39 16.97 12.15
C PRO A 159 -8.72 16.38 12.64
N GLU A 160 -9.18 16.86 13.80
CA GLU A 160 -10.49 16.47 14.35
C GLU A 160 -11.62 16.86 13.38
N GLY A 161 -12.56 15.92 13.17
CA GLY A 161 -13.69 16.10 12.25
C GLY A 161 -13.34 15.94 10.76
N GLN A 162 -12.10 15.60 10.44
CA GLN A 162 -11.63 15.36 9.07
C GLN A 162 -10.99 13.97 8.94
N THR A 163 -10.75 13.57 7.69
CA THR A 163 -9.95 12.42 7.28
C THR A 163 -8.93 12.85 6.24
N LEU A 164 -7.84 12.10 6.10
CA LEU A 164 -6.91 12.25 5.00
C LEU A 164 -7.38 11.30 3.89
N HIS A 165 -7.95 11.88 2.85
CA HIS A 165 -8.32 11.16 1.63
C HIS A 165 -7.06 10.84 0.85
N MET A 166 -6.94 9.61 0.36
CA MET A 166 -5.77 9.16 -0.40
C MET A 166 -6.19 8.32 -1.62
N LEU A 167 -5.50 8.54 -2.74
CA LEU A 167 -5.61 7.74 -3.96
C LEU A 167 -4.21 7.31 -4.38
N HIS A 168 -3.95 6.00 -4.40
CA HIS A 168 -2.71 5.45 -4.94
C HIS A 168 -2.81 5.21 -6.44
N ILE A 169 -1.66 5.33 -7.11
CA ILE A 169 -1.48 4.99 -8.52
C ILE A 169 -0.19 4.20 -8.67
N TRP A 170 -0.29 2.98 -9.20
CA TRP A 170 0.85 2.11 -9.49
C TRP A 170 1.35 2.30 -10.92
N PHE A 171 2.67 2.41 -11.09
CA PHE A 171 3.34 2.43 -12.39
C PHE A 171 3.93 1.07 -12.79
N VAL A 172 3.87 0.12 -11.87
CA VAL A 172 4.31 -1.27 -12.05
C VAL A 172 3.09 -2.20 -12.03
N PRO A 173 3.21 -3.45 -12.50
CA PRO A 173 2.16 -4.44 -12.31
C PRO A 173 1.67 -4.47 -10.87
N SER A 174 0.35 -4.61 -10.72
CA SER A 174 -0.35 -4.61 -9.44
C SER A 174 -1.41 -5.70 -9.43
N SER A 175 -1.51 -6.44 -8.34
CA SER A 175 -2.40 -7.60 -8.19
C SER A 175 -3.86 -7.23 -8.41
N ASN A 176 -4.24 -6.04 -7.97
CA ASN A 176 -5.60 -5.52 -7.98
C ASN A 176 -5.72 -4.28 -8.87
N GLY A 177 -4.79 -4.13 -9.80
CA GLY A 177 -4.81 -3.07 -10.80
C GLY A 177 -4.20 -1.75 -10.36
N PRO A 178 -4.23 -0.75 -11.26
CA PRO A 178 -3.41 0.46 -11.15
C PRO A 178 -3.80 1.38 -9.99
N PHE A 179 -5.04 1.26 -9.48
CA PHE A 179 -5.56 2.11 -8.40
C PHE A 179 -5.73 1.37 -7.07
N ALA A 180 -5.21 0.15 -6.95
CA ALA A 180 -5.32 -0.63 -5.73
C ALA A 180 -4.66 0.09 -4.55
N GLY A 181 -5.27 0.02 -3.37
CA GLY A 181 -4.66 0.56 -2.15
C GLY A 181 -3.40 -0.21 -1.74
N LEU A 182 -3.41 -1.54 -1.94
CA LEU A 182 -2.25 -2.40 -1.76
C LEU A 182 -1.83 -3.06 -3.08
N ASN A 183 -0.53 -3.15 -3.30
CA ASN A 183 0.06 -3.92 -4.38
C ASN A 183 0.75 -5.18 -3.82
N PHE A 184 0.04 -6.30 -3.83
CA PHE A 184 0.57 -7.58 -3.34
C PHE A 184 1.71 -8.15 -4.19
N TRP A 185 2.05 -7.55 -5.33
CA TRP A 185 3.25 -7.91 -6.09
C TRP A 185 4.53 -7.29 -5.57
N LEU A 186 4.45 -6.20 -4.80
CA LEU A 186 5.65 -5.53 -4.30
C LEU A 186 6.51 -6.45 -3.43
N PRO A 187 5.96 -7.18 -2.42
CA PRO A 187 6.78 -8.07 -1.60
C PRO A 187 7.47 -9.20 -2.36
N PHE A 188 6.82 -9.80 -3.37
CA PHE A 188 7.47 -10.80 -4.25
C PHE A 188 8.65 -10.18 -5.00
N ARG A 189 8.47 -8.99 -5.59
CA ARG A 189 9.51 -8.27 -6.34
C ARG A 189 10.68 -7.85 -5.47
N THR A 190 10.40 -7.34 -4.27
CA THR A 190 11.43 -6.98 -3.29
C THR A 190 12.17 -8.21 -2.75
N ALA A 191 11.50 -9.35 -2.66
CA ALA A 191 12.13 -10.64 -2.35
C ALA A 191 12.90 -11.25 -3.53
N GLY A 192 12.82 -10.66 -4.73
CA GLY A 192 13.52 -11.14 -5.93
C GLY A 192 12.95 -12.44 -6.51
N ILE A 193 11.66 -12.72 -6.27
CA ILE A 193 10.97 -13.89 -6.81
C ILE A 193 9.85 -13.51 -7.78
N ALA A 194 9.49 -14.43 -8.67
CA ALA A 194 8.39 -14.27 -9.59
C ALA A 194 7.05 -14.08 -8.86
N VAL A 195 6.22 -13.20 -9.40
CA VAL A 195 4.84 -13.03 -8.94
C VAL A 195 3.98 -14.17 -9.48
N PRO A 196 3.01 -14.70 -8.69
CA PRO A 196 2.03 -15.64 -9.22
C PRO A 196 1.15 -15.01 -10.29
N SER A 197 0.41 -15.84 -11.04
CA SER A 197 -0.49 -15.32 -12.07
C SER A 197 -1.57 -14.43 -11.47
N SER A 198 -1.78 -13.27 -12.09
CA SER A 198 -2.88 -12.37 -11.70
C SER A 198 -4.25 -12.99 -11.87
N CYS A 199 -4.40 -14.01 -12.72
CA CYS A 199 -5.69 -14.68 -12.91
C CYS A 199 -6.11 -15.53 -11.70
N TRP A 200 -5.16 -15.90 -10.84
CA TRP A 200 -5.46 -16.65 -9.61
C TRP A 200 -6.10 -15.74 -8.55
N MET A 201 -5.92 -14.42 -8.62
CA MET A 201 -6.58 -13.48 -7.71
C MET A 201 -8.11 -13.47 -7.84
N ALA A 202 -8.68 -14.03 -8.91
CA ALA A 202 -10.12 -14.12 -9.10
C ALA A 202 -10.78 -15.20 -8.23
N ASP A 203 -10.00 -16.18 -7.75
CA ASP A 203 -10.44 -17.14 -6.74
C ASP A 203 -10.11 -16.60 -5.34
N GLU A 204 -11.08 -16.64 -4.43
CA GLU A 204 -10.94 -16.06 -3.09
C GLU A 204 -9.89 -16.78 -2.25
N ALA A 205 -9.82 -18.11 -2.33
CA ALA A 205 -8.88 -18.90 -1.56
C ALA A 205 -7.44 -18.72 -2.09
N ASP A 206 -7.27 -18.58 -3.39
CA ASP A 206 -5.97 -18.28 -3.99
C ASP A 206 -5.54 -16.85 -3.69
N ALA A 207 -6.46 -15.88 -3.76
CA ALA A 207 -6.20 -14.50 -3.36
C ALA A 207 -5.75 -14.41 -1.90
N GLU A 208 -6.42 -15.12 -0.98
CA GLU A 208 -6.03 -15.17 0.44
C GLU A 208 -4.61 -15.73 0.60
N ARG A 209 -4.30 -16.87 -0.05
CA ARG A 209 -2.95 -17.44 -0.04
C ARG A 209 -1.91 -16.46 -0.55
N ILE A 210 -2.18 -15.81 -1.68
CA ILE A 210 -1.27 -14.82 -2.29
C ILE A 210 -1.01 -13.67 -1.32
N GLN A 211 -2.03 -13.14 -0.66
CA GLN A 211 -1.90 -12.04 0.30
C GLN A 211 -1.05 -12.44 1.52
N ILE A 212 -1.30 -13.63 2.08
CA ILE A 212 -0.54 -14.17 3.21
C ILE A 212 0.92 -14.38 2.82
N VAL A 213 1.19 -15.06 1.70
CA VAL A 213 2.56 -15.29 1.21
C VAL A 213 3.25 -13.96 0.93
N SER A 214 2.59 -13.03 0.24
CA SER A 214 3.10 -11.67 -0.03
C SER A 214 3.61 -11.02 1.25
N PHE A 215 2.79 -10.97 2.30
CA PHE A 215 3.15 -10.27 3.54
C PHE A 215 4.20 -11.03 4.37
N ALA A 216 4.17 -12.36 4.33
CA ALA A 216 5.13 -13.21 5.02
C ALA A 216 6.52 -13.22 4.35
N LEU A 217 6.65 -12.77 3.10
CA LEU A 217 7.95 -12.56 2.45
C LEU A 217 8.70 -11.34 3.00
N VAL A 218 8.00 -10.39 3.65
CA VAL A 218 8.63 -9.20 4.21
C VAL A 218 9.20 -9.54 5.60
N PRO A 219 10.51 -9.32 5.84
CA PRO A 219 11.09 -9.53 7.16
C PRO A 219 10.38 -8.66 8.22
N PRO A 220 10.24 -9.13 9.47
CA PRO A 220 9.63 -8.34 10.54
C PRO A 220 10.30 -6.96 10.67
N GLN A 221 9.53 -5.91 10.45
CA GLN A 221 10.02 -4.54 10.59
C GLN A 221 9.60 -3.94 11.93
N ARG A 222 10.48 -3.15 12.56
CA ARG A 222 10.06 -2.23 13.63
C ARG A 222 9.56 -0.96 12.97
N PHE A 223 8.29 -0.60 13.13
CA PHE A 223 7.77 0.68 12.62
C PHE A 223 8.30 1.87 13.46
N GLY A 224 8.76 2.93 12.79
CA GLY A 224 9.27 4.15 13.45
C GLY A 224 10.49 4.79 12.76
N ARG A 225 10.83 6.04 13.11
CA ARG A 225 11.96 6.77 12.54
C ARG A 225 13.28 6.04 12.89
N GLY A 226 14.02 5.59 11.87
CA GLY A 226 15.25 4.80 12.07
C GLY A 226 15.03 3.29 12.14
N ALA A 227 13.88 2.79 11.70
CA ALA A 227 13.63 1.39 11.44
C ALA A 227 14.69 0.82 10.48
N VAL A 228 15.58 -0.03 11.00
CA VAL A 228 16.44 -0.86 10.18
C VAL A 228 15.74 -2.21 10.05
N GLN A 229 15.59 -2.72 8.83
CA GLN A 229 15.21 -4.11 8.60
C GLN A 229 16.21 -5.00 9.36
N GLN A 230 15.79 -5.63 10.45
CA GLN A 230 16.55 -6.73 11.03
C GLN A 230 16.25 -7.96 10.18
N ALA A 231 16.93 -8.07 9.04
CA ALA A 231 16.93 -9.28 8.25
C ALA A 231 17.68 -10.37 9.03
N ALA A 232 16.96 -11.14 9.85
CA ALA A 232 17.44 -12.46 10.19
C ALA A 232 17.50 -13.27 8.89
N ALA A 233 18.63 -13.93 8.60
CA ALA A 233 18.71 -14.79 7.43
C ALA A 233 17.59 -15.85 7.49
N PRO A 234 16.89 -16.12 6.39
CA PRO A 234 15.88 -17.17 6.37
C PRO A 234 16.49 -18.49 6.85
N ARG A 235 15.72 -19.28 7.60
CA ARG A 235 16.10 -20.67 7.93
C ARG A 235 16.37 -21.41 6.61
N PRO A 236 17.36 -22.32 6.53
CA PRO A 236 17.68 -23.03 5.28
C PRO A 236 16.47 -23.67 4.59
N ASP A 237 15.52 -24.18 5.37
CA ASP A 237 14.27 -24.76 4.87
C ASP A 237 13.35 -23.72 4.21
N ARG A 238 13.35 -22.48 4.72
CA ARG A 238 12.59 -21.35 4.16
C ARG A 238 13.12 -20.93 2.79
N THR A 239 14.43 -21.01 2.57
CA THR A 239 15.03 -20.75 1.24
C THR A 239 14.52 -21.74 0.19
N GLN A 240 14.37 -23.03 0.54
CA GLN A 240 13.83 -24.03 -0.37
C GLN A 240 12.34 -23.79 -0.67
N MET A 241 11.56 -23.41 0.34
CA MET A 241 10.14 -23.06 0.16
C MET A 241 9.97 -21.85 -0.76
N ILE A 242 10.79 -20.81 -0.59
CA ILE A 242 10.78 -19.62 -1.46
C ILE A 242 11.19 -19.99 -2.89
N ALA A 243 12.18 -20.87 -3.07
CA ALA A 243 12.59 -21.33 -4.40
C ALA A 243 11.48 -22.15 -5.10
N ALA A 244 10.69 -22.93 -4.35
CA ALA A 244 9.55 -23.65 -4.90
C ALA A 244 8.42 -22.71 -5.36
N LEU A 245 8.12 -21.66 -4.58
CA LEU A 245 7.19 -20.60 -4.98
C LEU A 245 7.65 -19.89 -6.26
N ASP A 246 8.93 -19.50 -6.33
CA ASP A 246 9.52 -18.83 -7.49
C ASP A 246 9.46 -19.71 -8.75
N ALA A 247 9.84 -21.00 -8.63
CA ALA A 247 9.79 -21.94 -9.74
C ALA A 247 8.37 -22.13 -10.27
N ALA A 248 7.40 -22.40 -9.39
CA ALA A 248 6.01 -22.61 -9.78
C ALA A 248 5.39 -21.35 -10.41
N ALA A 249 5.70 -20.16 -9.89
CA ALA A 249 5.24 -18.90 -10.46
C ALA A 249 5.83 -18.64 -11.86
N ARG A 250 7.12 -18.95 -12.09
CA ARG A 250 7.76 -18.83 -13.41
C ARG A 250 7.19 -19.79 -14.44
N ASP A 251 6.87 -21.00 -14.01
CA ASP A 251 6.28 -22.03 -14.87
C ASP A 251 4.77 -21.84 -15.06
N VAL A 252 4.16 -20.88 -14.34
CA VAL A 252 2.71 -20.63 -14.31
C VAL A 252 1.94 -21.91 -13.92
N ASP A 253 2.55 -22.72 -13.06
CA ASP A 253 1.98 -23.97 -12.55
C ASP A 253 1.18 -23.66 -11.28
N HIS A 254 -0.12 -23.53 -11.44
CA HIS A 254 -1.05 -23.21 -10.37
C HIS A 254 -0.99 -24.22 -9.22
N ASP A 255 -1.07 -25.51 -9.53
CA ASP A 255 -1.18 -26.56 -8.51
C ASP A 255 0.13 -26.70 -7.73
N ALA A 256 1.27 -26.57 -8.42
CA ALA A 256 2.58 -26.52 -7.76
C ALA A 256 2.73 -25.27 -6.89
N TRP A 257 2.20 -24.13 -7.33
CA TRP A 257 2.28 -22.88 -6.56
C TRP A 257 1.43 -22.97 -5.30
N VAL A 258 0.19 -23.47 -5.38
CA VAL A 258 -0.68 -23.69 -4.23
C VAL A 258 -0.03 -24.66 -3.23
N ALA A 259 0.52 -25.78 -3.70
CA ALA A 259 1.21 -26.72 -2.82
C ALA A 259 2.43 -26.10 -2.12
N ALA A 260 3.22 -25.28 -2.84
CA ALA A 260 4.35 -24.56 -2.26
C ALA A 260 3.91 -23.49 -1.25
N ALA A 261 2.84 -22.76 -1.55
CA ALA A 261 2.24 -21.75 -0.67
C ALA A 261 1.73 -22.38 0.63
N ASP A 262 0.99 -23.49 0.55
CA ASP A 262 0.47 -24.17 1.74
C ASP A 262 1.61 -24.65 2.66
N VAL A 263 2.70 -25.18 2.11
CA VAL A 263 3.89 -25.58 2.88
C VAL A 263 4.57 -24.36 3.52
N PHE A 264 4.73 -23.27 2.77
CA PHE A 264 5.34 -22.03 3.27
C PHE A 264 4.51 -21.40 4.41
N ILE A 265 3.18 -21.35 4.25
CA ILE A 265 2.25 -20.82 5.25
C ILE A 265 2.26 -21.71 6.51
N ALA A 266 2.32 -23.03 6.35
CA ALA A 266 2.40 -23.96 7.48
C ALA A 266 3.71 -23.82 8.29
N ASP A 267 4.81 -23.41 7.66
CA ASP A 267 6.11 -23.17 8.34
C ASP A 267 6.14 -21.87 9.17
N LEU A 268 5.16 -20.97 8.98
CA LEU A 268 5.10 -19.73 9.76
C LEU A 268 5.02 -20.07 11.26
N THR A 269 5.77 -19.33 12.07
CA THR A 269 5.60 -19.38 13.53
C THR A 269 4.27 -18.71 13.91
N GLU A 270 3.78 -18.97 15.13
CA GLU A 270 2.60 -18.26 15.66
C GLU A 270 2.79 -16.74 15.60
N PHE A 271 3.95 -16.25 16.00
CA PHE A 271 4.30 -14.83 15.92
C PHE A 271 4.28 -14.27 14.49
N GLU A 272 4.82 -15.00 13.51
CA GLU A 272 4.78 -14.58 12.10
C GLU A 272 3.35 -14.55 11.57
N ARG A 273 2.54 -15.58 11.87
CA ARG A 273 1.12 -15.61 11.50
C ARG A 273 0.35 -14.43 12.08
N ASP A 274 0.50 -14.18 13.38
CA ASP A 274 -0.19 -13.07 14.06
C ASP A 274 0.26 -11.71 13.50
N THR A 275 1.54 -11.56 13.18
CA THR A 275 2.08 -10.34 12.57
C THR A 275 1.49 -10.11 11.18
N VAL A 276 1.45 -11.16 10.34
CA VAL A 276 0.88 -11.09 8.98
C VAL A 276 -0.62 -10.78 9.04
N ALA A 277 -1.37 -11.52 9.86
CA ALA A 277 -2.81 -11.32 10.02
C ALA A 277 -3.14 -9.92 10.57
N GLY A 278 -2.41 -9.47 11.59
CA GLY A 278 -2.58 -8.14 12.16
C GLY A 278 -2.26 -7.03 11.16
N MET A 279 -1.19 -7.18 10.37
CA MET A 279 -0.81 -6.20 9.35
C MET A 279 -1.83 -6.14 8.21
N LEU A 280 -2.21 -7.29 7.65
CA LEU A 280 -3.23 -7.37 6.60
C LEU A 280 -4.56 -6.77 7.07
N GLY A 281 -4.99 -7.11 8.29
CA GLY A 281 -6.20 -6.55 8.89
C GLY A 281 -6.16 -5.02 9.01
N ILE A 282 -5.09 -4.46 9.57
CA ILE A 282 -4.94 -3.01 9.72
C ILE A 282 -4.87 -2.31 8.36
N LEU A 283 -4.06 -2.82 7.43
CA LEU A 283 -3.89 -2.18 6.13
C LEU A 283 -5.14 -2.25 5.29
N ASN A 284 -5.85 -3.39 5.24
CA ASN A 284 -7.13 -3.51 4.54
C ASN A 284 -8.18 -2.54 5.11
N LEU A 285 -8.26 -2.40 6.44
CA LEU A 285 -9.13 -1.39 7.06
C LEU A 285 -8.74 0.03 6.66
N ASN A 286 -7.44 0.33 6.59
CA ASN A 286 -6.93 1.64 6.16
C ASN A 286 -7.05 1.89 4.66
N GLN A 287 -7.46 0.91 3.86
CA GLN A 287 -7.76 1.12 2.45
C GLN A 287 -9.26 1.37 2.20
N MET A 288 -10.11 1.36 3.24
CA MET A 288 -11.54 1.62 3.08
C MET A 288 -11.85 3.11 3.00
N SER A 289 -12.78 3.48 2.12
CA SER A 289 -13.44 4.78 2.13
C SER A 289 -14.44 4.92 3.30
N SER A 290 -14.83 6.15 3.60
CA SER A 290 -15.86 6.50 4.59
C SER A 290 -17.16 5.74 4.31
N ALA A 291 -17.67 5.82 3.08
CA ALA A 291 -18.85 5.08 2.65
C ALA A 291 -18.74 3.55 2.84
N GLU A 292 -17.57 2.95 2.55
CA GLU A 292 -17.36 1.51 2.77
C GLU A 292 -17.32 1.15 4.27
N ARG A 293 -16.74 2.02 5.11
CA ARG A 293 -16.75 1.84 6.57
C ARG A 293 -18.17 1.91 7.12
N ASP A 294 -18.97 2.88 6.67
CA ASP A 294 -20.37 3.04 7.06
C ASP A 294 -21.20 1.81 6.64
N ALA A 295 -21.02 1.34 5.40
CA ALA A 295 -21.70 0.14 4.91
C ALA A 295 -21.35 -1.11 5.74
N ALA A 296 -20.11 -1.20 6.23
CA ALA A 296 -19.63 -2.28 7.09
C ALA A 296 -19.98 -2.09 8.59
N GLY A 297 -20.65 -0.99 8.97
CA GLY A 297 -20.92 -0.66 10.37
C GLY A 297 -19.67 -0.37 11.20
N ILE A 298 -18.56 -0.03 10.55
CA ILE A 298 -17.29 0.36 11.17
C ILE A 298 -17.40 1.85 11.48
N ALA A 299 -17.33 2.20 12.77
CA ALA A 299 -17.43 3.59 13.20
C ALA A 299 -16.42 4.48 12.45
N GLN A 300 -16.89 5.63 11.97
CA GLN A 300 -15.99 6.61 11.38
C GLN A 300 -14.93 7.02 12.40
N PRO A 301 -13.66 6.81 12.08
CA PRO A 301 -12.58 7.07 13.01
C PRO A 301 -12.40 8.57 13.23
N SER A 302 -12.52 9.02 14.50
CA SER A 302 -12.17 10.38 14.91
C SER A 302 -10.66 10.47 15.20
N SER A 303 -10.06 11.65 14.99
CA SER A 303 -8.68 11.90 15.41
C SER A 303 -8.58 11.54 16.90
N GLY A 304 -7.79 10.52 17.25
CA GLY A 304 -7.83 9.85 18.57
C GLY A 304 -7.41 10.67 19.79
N ARG A 305 -7.61 11.99 19.80
CA ARG A 305 -7.35 12.90 20.92
C ARG A 305 -8.34 12.77 22.08
N ASP A 306 -9.44 12.04 21.91
CA ASP A 306 -10.47 11.89 22.96
C ASP A 306 -10.26 10.69 23.90
N ARG A 307 -9.13 9.99 23.82
CA ARG A 307 -8.76 8.97 24.81
C ARG A 307 -7.85 9.59 25.88
N ASN A 308 -8.45 10.38 26.77
CA ASN A 308 -7.91 10.70 28.10
C ASN A 308 -8.73 10.01 29.17
#